data_AF-A0A7G9Z305-F1
#
_entry.id   AF-A0A7G9Z305-F1
#
_cell.length_a   1.000
_cell.length_b   1.000
_cell.length_c   1.000
_cell.angle_alpha   90.00
_cell.angle_beta   90.00
_cell.angle_gamma   90.00
#
_symmetry.space_group_name_H-M   'P 1'
#
loop_
_entity.id
_entity.type
_entity.pdbx_description
1 polymer ?
#
loop_
_entity_poly.entity_id
_entity_poly.type
_entity_poly.pdbx_seq_one_letter_code
_entity_poly.pdbx_strand_id
1 'polypeptide(L)'
;MSTHPKHESCGVTENIWLPYMYEGRSRGLKPHPYCIHCGMVKNISPDRAKPVGYYTNRLARMSITKVQLRLIVKELECICFDDPYSLTRSDQEKVFNQVVQKYC
;
A
#
# COMPACT_ATOMS: atom_id res chain seq x y z
N MET A 1 -14.87 7.05 11.40
CA MET A 1 -14.11 5.84 11.75
C MET A 1 -14.15 4.94 10.52
N SER A 2 -13.11 4.96 9.69
CA SER A 2 -13.04 4.07 8.53
C SER A 2 -12.49 2.73 9.00
N THR A 3 -13.37 1.76 9.19
CA THR A 3 -13.01 0.39 9.59
C THR A 3 -12.51 -0.35 8.36
N HIS A 4 -11.27 -0.08 7.94
CA HIS A 4 -10.60 -0.98 7.00
C HIS A 4 -10.42 -2.33 7.69
N PRO A 5 -10.88 -3.45 7.08
CA PRO A 5 -10.71 -4.77 7.67
C PRO A 5 -9.22 -5.04 7.87
N LYS A 6 -8.82 -5.48 9.07
CA LYS A 6 -7.47 -6.03 9.24
C LYS A 6 -7.39 -7.31 8.42
N HIS A 7 -6.57 -7.29 7.37
CA HIS A 7 -6.36 -8.47 6.54
C HIS A 7 -5.50 -9.50 7.25
N GLU A 8 -5.87 -10.77 7.10
CA GLU A 8 -5.15 -11.91 7.63
C GLU A 8 -4.79 -12.85 6.48
N SER A 9 -3.48 -13.00 6.22
CA SER A 9 -2.98 -13.86 5.14
C SER A 9 -3.32 -15.33 5.40
N CYS A 10 -3.76 -16.04 4.36
CA CYS A 10 -3.88 -17.49 4.36
C CYS A 10 -2.55 -18.20 4.63
N GLY A 11 -2.61 -19.50 4.92
CA GLY A 11 -1.43 -20.33 5.10
C GLY A 11 -0.59 -20.45 3.81
N VAL A 12 0.70 -20.73 3.96
CA VAL A 12 1.66 -20.80 2.83
C VAL A 12 1.28 -21.87 1.80
N THR A 13 0.65 -22.95 2.26
CA THR A 13 0.17 -24.07 1.43
C THR A 13 -1.18 -23.80 0.76
N GLU A 14 -1.89 -22.76 1.17
CA GLU A 14 -3.24 -22.41 0.70
C GLU A 14 -3.20 -21.31 -0.36
N ASN A 15 -2.01 -20.80 -0.68
CA ASN A 15 -1.84 -19.72 -1.65
C ASN A 15 -2.46 -20.07 -3.01
N ILE A 16 -3.12 -19.08 -3.60
CA ILE A 16 -3.65 -19.19 -4.95
C ILE A 16 -2.54 -18.94 -5.97
N TRP A 17 -2.54 -19.70 -7.06
CA TRP A 17 -1.55 -19.55 -8.13
C TRP A 17 -2.08 -18.60 -9.20
N LEU A 18 -1.44 -17.44 -9.33
CA LEU A 18 -1.85 -16.41 -10.29
C LEU A 18 -0.72 -16.08 -11.28
N PRO A 19 -1.06 -15.61 -12.50
CA PRO A 19 -0.08 -15.09 -13.44
C PRO A 19 0.78 -13.99 -12.81
N TYR A 20 2.09 -14.14 -12.91
CA TYR A 20 3.06 -13.21 -12.38
C TYR A 20 3.70 -12.38 -13.49
N MET A 21 3.49 -11.07 -13.41
CA MET A 21 4.08 -10.09 -14.32
C MET A 21 5.27 -9.41 -13.65
N TYR A 22 6.37 -9.28 -14.38
CA TYR A 22 7.55 -8.53 -13.95
C TYR A 22 8.07 -7.71 -15.13
N GLU A 23 8.16 -6.39 -14.96
CA GLU A 23 8.61 -5.45 -16.01
C GLU A 23 7.88 -5.68 -17.36
N GLY A 24 6.55 -5.85 -17.31
CA GLY A 24 5.70 -6.04 -18.49
C GLY A 24 5.79 -7.43 -19.13
N ARG A 25 6.54 -8.37 -18.56
CA ARG A 25 6.69 -9.73 -19.08
C ARG A 25 6.04 -10.76 -18.16
N SER A 26 5.33 -11.72 -18.75
CA SER A 26 4.82 -12.90 -18.04
C SER A 26 5.99 -13.77 -17.60
N ARG A 27 6.02 -14.13 -16.31
CA ARG A 27 7.01 -15.04 -15.69
C ARG A 27 6.35 -16.31 -15.15
N GLY A 28 5.24 -16.72 -15.75
CA GLY A 28 4.48 -17.91 -15.34
C GLY A 28 3.57 -17.64 -14.15
N LEU A 29 3.37 -18.65 -13.30
CA LEU A 29 2.52 -18.56 -12.11
C LEU A 29 3.37 -18.37 -10.84
N LYS A 30 2.84 -17.61 -9.88
CA LYS A 30 3.43 -17.45 -8.55
C LYS A 30 2.35 -17.67 -7.48
N PRO A 31 2.70 -18.16 -6.28
CA PRO A 31 1.76 -18.23 -5.17
C PRO A 31 1.47 -16.83 -4.62
N HIS A 32 0.20 -16.47 -4.51
CA HIS A 32 -0.29 -15.23 -3.94
C HIS A 32 -1.12 -15.53 -2.69
N PRO A 33 -0.78 -14.94 -1.53
CA PRO A 33 -1.63 -14.99 -0.35
C PRO A 33 -2.94 -14.25 -0.61
N TYR A 34 -4.04 -14.76 -0.07
CA TYR A 34 -5.30 -14.03 0.02
C TYR A 34 -5.67 -13.79 1.48
N CYS A 35 -6.61 -12.88 1.71
CA CYS A 35 -7.16 -12.63 3.03
C CYS A 35 -8.26 -13.66 3.33
N ILE A 36 -8.13 -14.43 4.41
CA ILE A 36 -9.11 -15.47 4.76
C ILE A 36 -10.50 -14.91 5.11
N HIS A 37 -10.58 -13.62 5.46
CA HIS A 37 -11.83 -12.96 5.86
C HIS A 37 -12.59 -12.32 4.70
N CYS A 38 -11.88 -11.72 3.73
CA CYS A 38 -12.51 -10.95 2.65
C CYS A 38 -12.17 -11.44 1.24
N GLY A 39 -11.28 -12.43 1.10
CA GLY A 39 -10.87 -12.99 -0.20
C GLY A 39 -9.94 -12.11 -1.04
N MET A 40 -9.62 -10.89 -0.58
CA MET A 40 -8.70 -10.00 -1.30
C MET A 40 -7.33 -10.64 -1.46
N VAL A 41 -6.74 -10.51 -2.64
CA VAL A 41 -5.43 -11.09 -2.96
C VAL A 41 -4.33 -10.09 -2.69
N LYS A 42 -3.29 -10.51 -1.97
CA LYS A 42 -2.14 -9.67 -1.65
C LYS A 42 -1.39 -9.31 -2.93
N ASN A 43 -1.11 -8.03 -3.12
CA ASN A 43 -0.24 -7.60 -4.20
C ASN A 43 1.22 -7.93 -3.87
N ILE A 44 1.79 -8.92 -4.56
CA ILE A 44 3.20 -9.32 -4.43
C ILE A 44 4.07 -8.85 -5.60
N SER A 45 3.50 -8.04 -6.50
CA SER A 45 4.22 -7.49 -7.65
C SER A 45 5.25 -6.43 -7.21
N PRO A 46 6.12 -5.96 -8.14
CA PRO A 46 6.98 -4.82 -7.87
C PRO A 46 6.21 -3.54 -7.51
N ASP A 47 4.97 -3.39 -7.98
CA ASP A 47 4.09 -2.24 -7.71
C ASP A 47 3.25 -2.41 -6.44
N ARG A 48 3.72 -3.23 -5.48
CA ARG A 48 3.07 -3.37 -4.17
C ARG A 48 3.20 -2.11 -3.32
N ALA A 49 2.20 -1.85 -2.49
CA ALA A 49 2.20 -0.78 -1.50
C ALA A 49 3.49 -0.77 -0.64
N LYS A 50 3.90 0.43 -0.25
CA LYS A 50 5.03 0.70 0.64
C LYS A 50 4.52 1.11 2.03
N PRO A 51 5.28 0.82 3.09
CA PRO A 51 4.98 1.33 4.43
C PRO A 51 4.86 2.85 4.46
N VAL A 52 4.02 3.41 5.33
CA VAL A 52 3.89 4.86 5.51
C VAL A 52 5.25 5.53 5.73
N GLY A 53 6.14 4.89 6.49
CA GLY A 53 7.50 5.38 6.76
C GLY A 53 8.35 5.65 5.50
N TYR A 54 8.10 4.94 4.38
CA TYR A 54 8.75 5.24 3.09
C TYR A 54 8.41 6.66 2.62
N TYR A 55 7.14 7.06 2.74
CA TYR A 55 6.66 8.38 2.34
C TYR A 55 6.98 9.43 3.40
N THR A 56 6.97 9.10 4.69
CA THR A 56 7.45 9.99 5.75
C THR A 56 8.90 10.42 5.52
N ASN A 57 9.77 9.49 5.10
CA ASN A 57 11.15 9.81 4.75
C ASN A 57 11.25 10.75 3.54
N ARG A 58 10.30 10.66 2.58
CA ARG A 58 10.23 11.59 1.44
C ARG A 58 9.81 12.99 1.88
N LEU A 59 8.81 13.09 2.74
CA LEU A 59 8.35 14.36 3.33
C LEU A 59 9.45 15.03 4.16
N ALA A 60 10.25 14.25 4.91
CA ALA A 60 11.36 14.77 5.71
C ALA A 60 12.45 15.48 4.89
N ARG A 61 12.51 15.24 3.57
CA ARG A 61 13.44 15.92 2.65
C ARG A 61 12.84 17.18 2.00
N MET A 62 11.56 17.47 2.24
CA MET A 62 10.87 18.64 1.70
C MET A 62 10.94 19.80 2.69
N SER A 63 10.86 21.02 2.18
CA SER A 63 10.79 22.25 2.99
C SER A 63 9.36 22.47 3.54
N ILE A 64 8.91 21.59 4.44
CA ILE A 64 7.58 21.67 5.07
C ILE A 64 7.70 21.81 6.59
N THR A 65 6.70 22.40 7.22
CA THR A 65 6.67 22.57 8.69
C THR A 65 6.39 21.24 9.40
N LYS A 66 6.81 21.14 10.68
CA LYS A 66 6.49 19.98 11.53
C LYS A 66 4.99 19.71 11.65
N VAL A 67 4.17 20.78 11.63
CA VAL A 67 2.71 20.67 11.71
C VAL A 67 2.15 20.05 10.43
N GLN A 68 2.59 20.52 9.25
CA GLN A 68 2.18 19.95 7.95
C GLN A 68 2.57 18.47 7.84
N LEU A 69 3.82 18.12 8.19
CA LEU A 69 4.28 16.74 8.24
C LEU A 69 3.35 15.87 9.10
N ARG A 70 3.00 16.33 10.30
CA ARG A 70 2.15 15.59 11.23
C ARG A 70 0.71 15.43 10.72
N LEU A 71 0.16 16.46 10.08
CA LEU A 71 -1.18 16.40 9.47
C LEU A 71 -1.22 15.41 8.31
N ILE A 72 -0.23 15.47 7.41
CA ILE A 72 -0.11 14.54 6.28
C ILE A 72 0.00 13.09 6.78
N VAL A 73 0.94 12.80 7.68
CA VAL A 73 1.14 11.44 8.21
C VAL A 73 -0.13 10.91 8.87
N LYS A 74 -0.81 11.75 9.67
CA LYS A 74 -2.06 11.36 10.33
C LYS A 74 -3.17 11.04 9.33
N GLU A 75 -3.28 11.77 8.22
CA GLU A 75 -4.27 11.45 7.19
C GLU A 75 -3.93 10.15 6.45
N LEU A 76 -2.66 9.90 6.13
CA LEU A 76 -2.21 8.65 5.51
C LEU A 76 -2.47 7.42 6.42
N GLU A 77 -2.23 7.56 7.73
CA GLU A 77 -2.54 6.51 8.71
C GLU A 77 -4.06 6.23 8.79
N CYS A 78 -4.89 7.27 8.74
CA CYS A 78 -6.36 7.13 8.82
C CYS A 78 -6.97 6.31 7.66
N ILE A 79 -6.31 6.28 6.50
CA ILE A 79 -6.80 5.60 5.29
C ILE A 79 -6.12 4.24 5.06
N CYS A 80 -5.40 3.70 6.05
CA CYS A 80 -4.65 2.44 5.93
C CYS A 80 -3.76 2.40 4.68
N PHE A 81 -3.03 3.50 4.46
CA PHE A 81 -2.32 3.76 3.23
C PHE A 81 -1.29 2.68 2.85
N ASP A 82 -0.77 1.91 3.79
CA ASP A 82 0.23 0.87 3.57
C ASP A 82 -0.35 -0.55 3.43
N ASP A 83 -1.66 -0.70 3.28
CA ASP A 83 -2.30 -2.00 3.11
C ASP A 83 -1.90 -2.69 1.77
N PRO A 84 -1.16 -3.83 1.82
CA PRO A 84 -0.71 -4.53 0.62
C PRO A 84 -1.83 -5.30 -0.10
N TYR A 85 -3.03 -5.36 0.47
CA TYR A 85 -4.20 -6.00 -0.15
C TYR A 85 -5.06 -5.02 -0.94
N SER A 86 -5.13 -3.76 -0.51
CA SER A 86 -6.03 -2.77 -1.10
C SER A 86 -5.34 -1.75 -2.01
N LEU A 87 -4.03 -1.54 -1.90
CA LEU A 87 -3.33 -0.50 -2.65
C LEU A 87 -2.12 -1.01 -3.44
N THR A 88 -1.94 -0.40 -4.62
CA THR A 88 -0.67 -0.44 -5.37
C THR A 88 0.20 0.75 -4.96
N ARG A 89 1.52 0.66 -5.20
CA ARG A 89 2.39 1.84 -5.04
C ARG A 89 1.98 2.95 -6.02
N SER A 90 1.59 2.63 -7.25
CA SER A 90 1.06 3.64 -8.19
C SER A 90 -0.14 4.40 -7.63
N ASP A 91 -1.06 3.73 -6.95
CA ASP A 91 -2.21 4.38 -6.31
C ASP A 91 -1.81 5.17 -5.06
N GLN A 92 -0.86 4.65 -4.28
CA GLN A 92 -0.25 5.40 -3.18
C GLN A 92 0.36 6.73 -3.64
N GLU A 93 1.05 6.78 -4.78
CA GLU A 93 1.59 8.05 -5.31
C GLU A 93 0.49 9.08 -5.60
N LYS A 94 -0.64 8.66 -6.17
CA LYS A 94 -1.78 9.56 -6.44
C LYS A 94 -2.35 10.13 -5.15
N VAL A 95 -2.63 9.25 -4.18
CA VAL A 95 -3.18 9.62 -2.87
C VAL A 95 -2.20 10.50 -2.10
N PHE A 96 -0.91 10.13 -2.09
CA PHE A 96 0.14 10.91 -1.44
C PHE A 96 0.20 12.33 -1.99
N ASN A 97 0.22 12.50 -3.32
CA ASN A 97 0.26 13.82 -3.94
C ASN A 97 -0.98 14.66 -3.57
N GLN A 98 -2.17 14.05 -3.53
CA GLN A 98 -3.40 14.73 -3.12
C GLN A 98 -3.35 15.21 -1.66
N VAL A 99 -2.90 14.34 -0.74
CA VAL A 99 -2.80 14.69 0.69
C VAL A 99 -1.73 15.75 0.92
N VAL A 100 -0.59 15.68 0.21
CA VAL A 100 0.46 16.70 0.30
C VAL A 100 -0.07 18.06 -0.17
N GLN A 101 -0.72 18.12 -1.34
CA GLN A 101 -1.31 19.36 -1.88
C GLN A 101 -2.38 19.98 -0.96
N LYS A 102 -3.05 19.17 -0.14
CA LYS A 102 -4.05 19.64 0.81
C LYS A 102 -3.43 20.44 1.98
N TYR A 103 -2.19 20.13 2.35
CA TYR A 103 -1.53 20.69 3.54
C TYR A 103 -0.30 21.55 3.25
N CYS A 104 0.20 21.54 2.02
CA CYS A 104 1.36 22.30 1.56
C CYS A 104 0.95 23.28 0.47
#